data_AF-A0A849DUI9-F1
#
_entry.id   AF-A0A849DUI9-F1
#
_cell.length_a   1.000
_cell.length_b   1.000
_cell.length_c   1.000
_cell.angle_alpha   90.00
_cell.angle_beta   90.00
_cell.angle_gamma   90.00
#
_symmetry.space_group_name_H-M   'P 1'
#
loop_
_entity.id
_entity.type
_entity.pdbx_description
1 polymer ?
#
loop_
_entity_poly.entity_id
_entity_poly.type
_entity_poly.pdbx_seq_one_letter_code
_entity_poly.pdbx_strand_id
1 'polypeptide(L)'
;MNGKATIAPGAAHFSQLADCPIHPVFIRRVGWTRHEAVLLGPILPDPDADREVDQARIMQEIMSAFSKEVLDHPEQYFWYNKRWVLNPA
;
A
#
# COMPACT_ATOMS: atom_id res chain seq x y z
N MET A 1 -8.39 -2.64 -8.02
CA MET A 1 -7.40 -3.42 -8.80
C MET A 1 -7.69 -4.89 -8.54
N ASN A 2 -8.02 -5.69 -9.56
CA ASN A 2 -8.75 -6.96 -9.36
C ASN A 2 -7.93 -8.22 -9.74
N GLY A 3 -6.60 -8.11 -9.81
CA GLY A 3 -5.69 -9.21 -10.14
C GLY A 3 -4.79 -9.61 -8.98
N LYS A 4 -4.25 -10.84 -9.01
CA LYS A 4 -3.20 -11.27 -8.07
C LYS A 4 -1.89 -10.59 -8.46
N ALA A 5 -1.20 -10.00 -7.49
CA ALA A 5 0.13 -9.43 -7.67
C ALA A 5 1.07 -9.98 -6.60
N THR A 6 2.32 -10.22 -7.00
CA THR A 6 3.39 -10.56 -6.05
C THR A 6 4.09 -9.28 -5.64
N ILE A 7 4.08 -8.99 -4.34
CA ILE A 7 4.67 -7.79 -3.74
C ILE A 7 5.62 -8.25 -2.65
N ALA A 8 6.82 -7.65 -2.60
CA ALA A 8 7.77 -7.95 -1.54
C ALA A 8 7.18 -7.54 -0.17
N PRO A 9 7.29 -8.38 0.88
CA PRO A 9 6.70 -8.11 2.20
C PRO A 9 7.55 -7.14 3.04
N GLY A 10 8.38 -6.31 2.41
CA GLY A 10 9.42 -5.52 3.10
C GLY A 10 8.87 -4.63 4.21
N ALA A 11 7.74 -3.94 3.97
CA ALA A 11 7.12 -3.09 4.99
C ALA A 11 6.72 -3.88 6.23
N ALA A 12 6.02 -5.00 6.04
CA ALA A 12 5.63 -5.89 7.12
C ALA A 12 6.84 -6.52 7.83
N HIS A 13 7.85 -6.95 7.07
CA HIS A 13 9.06 -7.54 7.63
C HIS A 13 9.84 -6.57 8.52
N PHE A 14 10.01 -5.32 8.10
CA PHE A 14 10.69 -4.30 8.91
C PHE A 14 9.88 -3.93 10.15
N SER A 15 8.55 -3.84 10.03
CA SER A 15 7.66 -3.57 11.16
C SER A 15 7.74 -4.66 12.23
N GLN A 16 7.73 -5.94 11.84
CA GLN A 16 7.91 -7.07 12.77
C GLN A 16 9.30 -7.08 13.40
N LEU A 17 10.36 -6.77 12.64
CA LEU A 17 11.73 -6.76 13.14
C LEU A 17 11.98 -5.62 14.14
N ALA A 18 11.40 -4.45 13.87
CA ALA A 18 11.62 -3.23 14.64
C ALA A 18 10.53 -2.96 15.69
N ASP A 19 9.49 -3.80 15.76
CA ASP A 19 8.30 -3.62 16.59
C ASP A 19 7.71 -2.20 16.48
N CYS A 20 7.48 -1.76 15.24
CA CYS A 20 7.04 -0.40 14.96
C CYS A 20 5.79 -0.35 14.06
N PRO A 21 4.91 0.64 14.24
CA PRO A 21 3.73 0.77 13.40
C PRO A 21 4.10 1.19 11.98
N ILE A 22 3.38 0.67 11.00
CA ILE A 22 3.43 1.14 9.62
C ILE A 22 2.36 2.22 9.46
N HIS A 23 2.75 3.35 8.89
CA HIS A 23 1.83 4.42 8.52
C HIS A 23 1.73 4.52 6.99
N PRO A 24 0.62 4.06 6.37
CA PRO A 24 0.38 4.34 4.95
C PRO A 24 0.19 5.84 4.75
N VAL A 25 0.85 6.39 3.73
CA VAL A 25 0.76 7.81 3.36
C VAL A 25 0.47 7.94 1.88
N PHE A 26 -0.49 8.78 1.53
CA PHE A 26 -0.77 9.19 0.16
C PHE A 26 -0.45 10.67 0.00
N ILE A 27 0.16 11.03 -1.13
CA ILE A 27 0.49 12.41 -1.46
C ILE A 27 -0.11 12.70 -2.83
N ARG A 28 -1.04 13.65 -2.88
CA ARG A 28 -1.73 14.08 -4.11
C ARG A 28 -1.37 15.50 -4.46
N ARG A 29 -1.26 15.81 -5.76
CA ARG A 29 -1.08 17.18 -6.24
C ARG A 29 -2.43 17.89 -6.27
N VAL A 30 -2.50 19.10 -5.71
CA VAL A 30 -3.69 19.96 -5.73
C VAL A 30 -3.35 21.24 -6.49
N GLY A 31 -3.81 21.35 -7.74
CA GLY A 31 -3.47 22.46 -8.62
C GLY A 31 -1.97 22.49 -8.98
N TRP A 32 -1.40 23.69 -9.12
CA TRP A 32 -0.04 23.84 -9.66
C TRP A 32 1.07 23.63 -8.62
N THR A 33 0.96 24.26 -7.45
CA THR A 33 2.05 24.38 -6.46
C THR A 33 1.76 23.74 -5.10
N ARG A 34 0.63 23.06 -4.93
CA ARG A 34 0.24 22.46 -3.65
C ARG A 34 0.19 20.94 -3.73
N HIS A 35 0.46 20.32 -2.58
CA HIS A 35 0.26 18.90 -2.35
C HIS A 35 -0.49 18.72 -1.05
N GLU A 36 -1.31 17.69 -1.00
CA GLU A 36 -1.98 17.25 0.21
C GLU A 36 -1.46 15.88 0.57
N ALA A 37 -1.10 15.70 1.83
CA ALA A 37 -0.65 14.43 2.37
C ALA A 37 -1.72 13.88 3.30
N VAL A 38 -2.15 12.64 3.03
CA VAL A 38 -3.11 11.91 3.84
C VAL A 38 -2.37 10.81 4.57
N LEU A 39 -2.33 10.93 5.90
CA LEU A 39 -1.77 9.92 6.80
C LEU A 39 -2.91 8.99 7.24
N LEU A 40 -2.78 7.70 6.96
CA LEU A 40 -3.72 6.71 7.45
C LEU A 40 -3.36 6.22 8.85
N GLY A 41 -4.33 5.58 9.49
CA GLY A 41 -4.15 4.93 10.79
C GLY A 41 -3.00 3.90 10.77
N PRO A 42 -2.34 3.69 11.92
CA PRO A 42 -1.23 2.76 12.01
C PRO A 42 -1.70 1.32 11.76
N ILE A 43 -0.87 0.55 11.06
CA ILE A 43 -0.97 -0.90 10.96
C ILE A 43 0.13 -1.47 11.86
N LEU A 44 -0.29 -2.18 12.92
CA LEU A 44 0.61 -2.79 13.90
C LEU A 44 0.84 -4.26 13.52
N PRO A 45 2.03 -4.82 13.78
CA PRO A 45 2.26 -6.26 13.70
C PRO A 45 1.44 -6.98 14.79
N ASP A 46 1.00 -8.20 14.47
CA ASP A 46 0.30 -9.06 15.43
C ASP A 46 1.32 -10.04 16.04
N PRO A 47 1.65 -9.90 17.35
CA PRO A 47 2.65 -10.75 17.99
C PRO A 47 2.17 -12.19 18.18
N ASP A 48 0.87 -12.45 18.13
CA ASP A 48 0.29 -13.78 18.37
C ASP A 48 0.10 -14.58 17.05
N ALA A 49 0.26 -13.92 15.90
CA ALA A 49 0.11 -14.53 14.59
C ALA A 49 1.40 -15.18 14.06
N ASP A 50 1.25 -16.17 13.18
CA ASP A 50 2.39 -16.66 12.40
C ASP A 50 2.99 -15.52 11.56
N ARG A 51 4.33 -15.46 11.53
CA ARG A 51 5.09 -14.38 10.89
C ARG A 51 4.64 -14.13 9.44
N GLU A 52 4.46 -15.18 8.64
CA GLU A 52 4.11 -15.03 7.22
C GLU A 52 2.63 -14.69 7.04
N VAL A 53 1.77 -15.22 7.90
CA VAL A 53 0.34 -14.88 7.94
C VAL A 53 0.15 -13.40 8.26
N ASP A 54 0.85 -12.90 9.27
CA ASP A 54 0.80 -11.49 9.67
C ASP A 54 1.39 -10.57 8.58
N GLN A 55 2.48 -10.99 7.92
CA GLN A 55 3.01 -10.25 6.77
C GLN A 55 1.98 -10.14 5.64
N ALA A 56 1.28 -11.23 5.32
CA ALA A 56 0.25 -11.22 4.30
C ALA A 56 -0.91 -10.28 4.70
N ARG A 57 -1.36 -10.30 5.97
CA ARG A 57 -2.40 -9.41 6.51
C ARG A 57 -2.00 -7.94 6.35
N ILE A 58 -0.83 -7.56 6.87
CA ILE A 58 -0.31 -6.19 6.81
C ILE A 58 -0.22 -5.71 5.36
N MET A 59 0.39 -6.53 4.49
CA MET A 59 0.54 -6.16 3.08
C MET A 59 -0.81 -6.03 2.38
N GLN A 60 -1.79 -6.89 2.71
CA GLN A 60 -3.14 -6.78 2.17
C GLN A 60 -3.84 -5.50 2.62
N GLU A 61 -3.69 -5.07 3.87
CA GLU A 61 -4.23 -3.80 4.37
C GLU A 61 -3.62 -2.60 3.62
N ILE A 62 -2.29 -2.57 3.46
CA ILE A 62 -1.60 -1.53 2.67
C ILE A 62 -2.13 -1.51 1.24
N MET A 63 -2.28 -2.67 0.60
CA MET A 63 -2.72 -2.77 -0.79
C MET A 63 -4.19 -2.43 -0.99
N SER A 64 -5.04 -2.71 0.00
CA SER A 64 -6.44 -2.30 0.00
C SER A 64 -6.56 -0.77 0.07
N ALA A 65 -5.81 -0.13 0.98
CA ALA A 65 -5.76 1.33 1.08
C ALA A 65 -5.22 1.96 -0.21
N PHE A 66 -4.12 1.44 -0.74
CA PHE A 66 -3.54 1.89 -2.00
C PHE A 66 -4.50 1.75 -3.18
N SER A 67 -5.17 0.59 -3.29
CA SER A 67 -6.14 0.36 -4.37
C SER A 67 -7.30 1.32 -4.29
N LYS A 68 -7.78 1.64 -3.08
CA LYS A 68 -8.83 2.63 -2.88
C LYS A 68 -8.37 4.01 -3.34
N GLU A 69 -7.21 4.49 -2.89
CA GLU A 69 -6.70 5.82 -3.26
C GLU A 69 -6.51 5.96 -4.78
N VAL A 70 -5.92 4.94 -5.43
CA VAL A 70 -5.72 4.97 -6.89
C VAL A 70 -7.04 4.95 -7.65
N LEU A 71 -8.07 4.28 -7.15
CA LEU A 71 -9.39 4.28 -7.79
C LEU A 71 -10.17 5.57 -7.56
N ASP A 72 -10.00 6.21 -6.40
CA ASP A 72 -10.62 7.50 -6.08
C ASP A 72 -9.92 8.65 -6.84
N HIS A 73 -8.62 8.51 -7.14
CA HIS A 73 -7.78 9.50 -7.84
C HIS A 73 -6.91 8.90 -8.96
N PRO A 74 -7.50 8.29 -10.00
CA PRO A 74 -6.75 7.57 -11.04
C PRO A 74 -5.77 8.46 -11.80
N GLU A 75 -6.05 9.75 -11.96
CA GLU A 75 -5.18 10.72 -12.62
C GLU A 75 -3.87 11.00 -11.87
N GLN A 76 -3.82 10.71 -10.57
CA GLN A 76 -2.64 10.91 -9.72
C GLN A 76 -1.68 9.71 -9.77
N TYR A 77 -2.12 8.56 -10.28
CA TYR A 77 -1.31 7.35 -10.30
C TYR A 77 -0.45 7.24 -11.57
N PHE A 78 0.81 6.84 -11.40
CA PHE A 78 1.75 6.65 -12.50
C PHE A 78 1.51 5.33 -13.24
N TRP A 79 0.45 5.27 -14.07
CA TRP A 79 0.07 4.09 -14.85
C TRP A 79 1.13 3.56 -15.83
N TYR A 80 2.15 4.37 -16.17
CA TYR A 80 3.27 3.94 -17.00
C TYR A 80 4.07 2.78 -16.36
N ASN A 81 4.01 2.63 -15.04
CA ASN A 81 4.57 1.47 -14.39
C ASN A 81 3.73 0.24 -14.75
N LYS A 82 4.29 -0.67 -15.55
CA LYS A 82 3.65 -1.92 -16.00
C LYS A 82 3.34 -2.93 -14.86
N ARG A 83 3.36 -2.50 -13.60
CA ARG A 83 3.06 -3.32 -12.42
C ARG A 83 1.66 -3.94 -12.47
N TRP A 84 0.74 -3.30 -13.18
CA TRP A 84 -0.67 -3.69 -13.26
C TRP A 84 -1.17 -3.82 -14.69
N VAL A 85 -0.31 -4.13 -15.69
CA VAL A 85 -0.76 -4.27 -17.09
C VAL A 85 -2.00 -5.17 -17.13
N LEU A 86 -3.14 -4.51 -17.37
CA LEU A 86 -4.46 -5.09 -17.41
C LEU A 86 -4.53 -5.95 -18.68
N ASN A 87 -4.35 -7.27 -18.52
CA ASN A 87 -4.39 -8.31 -19.56
C ASN A 87 -3.42 -8.14 -20.76
N PRO A 88 -2.51 -9.10 -21.02
CA PRO A 88 -2.01 -9.29 -22.37
C PRO A 88 -3.19 -9.79 -23.22
N ALA A 89 -3.49 -9.09 -24.30
CA ALA A 89 -4.22 -9.71 -25.41
C ALA A 89 -3.37 -10.84 -26.01
#